data_AF-A0A8J6J3H1-F1
#
_entry.id   AF-A0A8J6J3H1-F1
#
_cell.length_a   1.000
_cell.length_b   1.000
_cell.length_c   1.000
_cell.angle_alpha   90.00
_cell.angle_beta   90.00
_cell.angle_gamma   90.00
#
_symmetry.space_group_name_H-M   'P 1'
#
loop_
_entity.id
_entity.type
_entity.pdbx_description
1 polymer ?
#
loop_
_entity_poly.entity_id
_entity_poly.type
_entity_poly.pdbx_seq_one_letter_code
_entity_poly.pdbx_strand_id
1 'polypeptide(L)'
;MEKQMFQRREAMEGLHRAGQETPEERRERERDNDLYRPKFDVPAPVEKFRIEIKLNHPYWKSFDEKISGPEFDRDYPRAADYMKSYREQTEELHLLAKKLMHMMDPSAGETQVGGAAAAAATAQSAAQAVPTMPADAVAEIQKYKALLDAGVLTEEEFTAKKRQLLGI
;
A
#
# COMPACT_ATOMS: atom_id res chain seq x y z
N MET A 1 -15.58 -10.24 55.90
CA MET A 1 -14.14 -10.27 56.25
C MET A 1 -13.27 -10.96 55.20
N GLU A 2 -13.75 -12.00 54.52
CA GLU A 2 -12.94 -12.75 53.53
C GLU A 2 -12.45 -11.92 52.33
N LYS A 3 -13.25 -10.97 51.82
CA LYS A 3 -12.81 -10.07 50.74
C LYS A 3 -11.56 -9.24 51.10
N GLN A 4 -11.44 -8.80 52.36
CA GLN A 4 -10.24 -8.07 52.81
C GLN A 4 -9.03 -9.00 52.93
N MET A 5 -9.22 -10.26 53.35
CA MET A 5 -8.13 -11.23 53.41
C MET A 5 -7.65 -11.64 52.02
N PHE A 6 -8.56 -11.77 51.06
CA PHE A 6 -8.22 -12.08 49.67
C PHE A 6 -7.44 -10.92 49.03
N GLN A 7 -7.94 -9.68 49.14
CA GLN A 7 -7.22 -8.50 48.62
C GLN A 7 -5.83 -8.33 49.26
N ARG A 8 -5.71 -8.60 50.57
CA ARG A 8 -4.42 -8.55 51.29
C ARG A 8 -3.47 -9.67 50.85
N ARG A 9 -3.98 -10.85 50.53
CA ARG A 9 -3.19 -11.98 50.01
C ARG A 9 -2.69 -11.67 48.60
N GLU A 10 -3.58 -11.20 47.73
CA GLU A 10 -3.26 -10.84 46.34
C GLU A 10 -2.24 -9.70 46.28
N ALA A 11 -2.38 -8.69 47.15
CA ALA A 11 -1.41 -7.61 47.27
C ALA A 11 -0.04 -8.07 47.79
N MET A 12 0.00 -9.02 48.74
CA MET A 12 1.26 -9.62 49.19
C MET A 12 1.88 -10.49 48.08
N GLU A 13 1.08 -11.25 47.34
CA GLU A 13 1.55 -12.10 46.25
C GLU A 13 2.10 -11.28 45.06
N GLY A 14 1.47 -10.15 44.74
CA GLY A 14 1.99 -9.18 43.77
C GLY A 14 3.34 -8.58 44.18
N LEU A 15 3.55 -8.31 45.48
CA LEU A 15 4.83 -7.83 46.02
C LEU A 15 5.92 -8.93 46.02
N HIS A 16 5.54 -10.18 46.32
CA HIS A 16 6.47 -11.32 46.24
C HIS A 16 6.90 -11.60 44.80
N ARG A 17 5.97 -11.51 43.84
CA ARG A 17 6.26 -11.64 42.41
C ARG A 17 7.19 -10.53 41.91
N ALA A 18 6.96 -9.29 42.32
CA ALA A 18 7.80 -8.15 41.94
C ALA A 18 9.20 -8.13 42.58
N GLY A 19 9.40 -8.87 43.68
CA GLY A 19 10.69 -9.04 44.37
C GLY A 19 11.48 -10.29 43.95
N GLN A 20 10.82 -11.27 43.32
CA GLN A 20 11.45 -12.47 42.76
C GLN A 20 11.71 -12.37 41.25
N GLU A 21 11.08 -11.41 40.58
CA GLU A 21 11.31 -11.18 39.16
C GLU A 21 12.75 -10.73 38.88
N THR A 22 13.33 -11.39 37.89
CA THR A 22 14.60 -10.98 37.33
C THR A 22 14.46 -9.59 36.69
N PRO A 23 15.57 -8.82 36.57
CA PRO A 23 15.55 -7.55 35.85
C PRO A 23 15.02 -7.68 34.41
N GLU A 24 15.14 -8.85 33.79
CA GLU A 24 14.61 -9.15 32.46
C GLU A 24 13.09 -9.35 32.46
N GLU A 25 12.55 -10.13 33.39
CA GLU A 25 11.09 -10.31 33.53
C GLU A 25 10.39 -9.00 33.91
N ARG A 26 11.03 -8.17 34.77
CA ARG A 26 10.52 -6.82 35.05
C ARG A 26 10.50 -5.95 33.79
N ARG A 27 11.58 -5.98 32.98
CA ARG A 27 11.66 -5.24 31.71
C ARG A 27 10.65 -5.75 30.68
N GLU A 28 10.38 -7.05 30.64
CA GLU A 28 9.39 -7.65 29.75
C GLU A 28 7.98 -7.23 30.14
N ARG A 29 7.67 -7.22 31.46
CA ARG A 29 6.39 -6.72 31.98
C ARG A 29 6.19 -5.21 31.77
N GLU A 30 7.28 -4.45 31.80
CA GLU A 30 7.30 -3.01 31.46
C GLU A 30 7.17 -2.80 29.94
N ARG A 31 7.65 -3.72 29.10
CA ARG A 31 7.48 -3.69 27.63
C ARG A 31 6.05 -4.05 27.20
N ASP A 32 5.46 -5.07 27.81
CA ASP A 32 4.07 -5.50 27.59
C ASP A 32 3.06 -4.61 28.35
N ASN A 33 3.54 -3.56 29.02
CA ASN A 33 2.66 -2.59 29.65
C ASN A 33 2.02 -1.68 28.60
N ASP A 34 0.95 -2.17 27.97
CA ASP A 34 0.10 -1.43 27.02
C ASP A 34 -0.47 -0.12 27.60
N LEU A 35 -0.40 0.08 28.91
CA LEU A 35 -0.84 1.28 29.62
C LEU A 35 0.00 2.54 29.30
N TYR A 36 1.25 2.38 28.87
CA TYR A 36 2.18 3.50 28.57
C TYR A 36 2.72 3.50 27.14
N ARG A 37 2.16 2.68 26.26
CA ARG A 37 2.60 2.65 24.86
C ARG A 37 2.06 3.88 24.10
N PRO A 38 2.92 4.67 23.43
CA PRO A 38 2.47 5.77 22.59
C PRO A 38 1.54 5.23 21.50
N LYS A 39 0.31 5.74 21.47
CA LYS A 39 -0.68 5.38 20.45
C LYS A 39 -0.49 6.24 19.22
N PHE A 40 -0.49 5.63 18.04
CA PHE A 40 -0.43 6.36 16.79
C PHE A 40 -1.83 6.85 16.42
N ASP A 41 -2.11 8.11 16.72
CA ASP A 41 -3.42 8.75 16.53
C ASP A 41 -3.31 9.85 15.46
N VAL A 42 -2.87 9.46 14.27
CA VAL A 42 -2.71 10.35 13.12
C VAL A 42 -3.77 9.98 12.07
N PRO A 43 -4.47 10.96 11.49
CA PRO A 43 -5.43 10.68 10.43
C PRO A 43 -4.77 9.98 9.24
N ALA A 44 -5.48 9.01 8.67
CA ALA A 44 -5.01 8.28 7.49
C ALA A 44 -4.90 9.21 6.28
N PRO A 45 -3.94 8.99 5.36
CA PRO A 45 -3.81 9.80 4.14
C PRO A 45 -5.08 9.79 3.28
N VAL A 46 -5.79 8.66 3.25
CA VAL A 46 -7.07 8.51 2.58
C VAL A 46 -8.12 8.09 3.61
N GLU A 47 -8.84 9.06 4.15
CA GLU A 47 -9.89 8.79 5.14
C GLU A 47 -11.20 8.33 4.51
N LYS A 48 -11.50 8.78 3.29
CA LYS A 48 -12.79 8.52 2.62
C LYS A 48 -12.61 8.35 1.12
N PHE A 49 -13.25 7.34 0.57
CA PHE A 49 -13.45 7.17 -0.85
C PHE A 49 -14.74 7.86 -1.26
N ARG A 50 -14.67 8.70 -2.29
CA ARG A 50 -15.87 9.29 -2.90
C ARG A 50 -16.21 8.52 -4.16
N ILE A 51 -17.43 8.01 -4.22
CA ILE A 51 -17.93 7.23 -5.35
C ILE A 51 -19.03 8.03 -6.01
N GLU A 52 -18.81 8.41 -7.27
CA GLU A 52 -19.81 9.02 -8.12
C GLU A 52 -20.27 7.99 -9.17
N ILE A 53 -21.53 7.58 -9.11
CA ILE A 53 -22.14 6.73 -10.13
C ILE A 53 -23.10 7.61 -10.93
N LYS A 54 -22.82 7.80 -12.22
CA LYS A 54 -23.68 8.54 -13.14
C LYS A 54 -24.45 7.56 -14.01
N LEU A 55 -25.77 7.65 -13.97
CA LEU A 55 -26.67 6.73 -14.63
C LEU A 55 -27.43 7.48 -15.73
N ASN A 56 -27.43 6.94 -16.94
CA ASN A 56 -28.29 7.45 -18.01
C ASN A 56 -29.67 6.80 -17.91
N HIS A 57 -30.39 7.10 -16.82
CA HIS A 57 -31.71 6.54 -16.55
C HIS A 57 -32.75 7.65 -16.31
N PRO A 58 -34.02 7.49 -16.77
CA PRO A 58 -35.03 8.55 -16.66
C PRO A 58 -35.32 9.03 -15.24
N TYR A 59 -35.13 8.17 -14.24
CA TYR A 59 -35.48 8.44 -12.84
C TYR A 59 -34.28 8.57 -11.88
N TRP A 60 -33.10 8.08 -12.26
CA TRP A 60 -31.89 8.17 -11.44
C TRP A 60 -30.73 8.70 -12.28
N LYS A 61 -30.21 9.87 -11.89
CA LYS A 61 -29.20 10.60 -12.68
C LYS A 61 -27.79 10.46 -12.12
N SER A 62 -27.66 10.45 -10.80
CA SER A 62 -26.37 10.32 -10.13
C SER A 62 -26.53 9.88 -8.68
N PHE A 63 -25.57 9.10 -8.20
CA PHE A 63 -25.38 8.72 -6.81
C PHE A 63 -23.99 9.18 -6.37
N ASP A 64 -23.88 9.86 -5.24
CA ASP A 64 -22.63 10.32 -4.63
C ASP A 64 -22.60 9.78 -3.19
N GLU A 65 -21.69 8.87 -2.91
CA GLU A 65 -21.55 8.25 -1.59
C GLU A 65 -20.10 8.32 -1.12
N LYS A 66 -19.92 8.53 0.18
CA LYS A 66 -18.62 8.58 0.83
C LYS A 66 -18.42 7.31 1.65
N ILE A 67 -17.53 6.45 1.20
CA ILE A 67 -17.17 5.21 1.88
C ILE A 67 -15.96 5.46 2.76
N SER A 68 -15.95 4.90 3.97
CA SER A 68 -14.80 5.02 4.88
C SER A 68 -13.58 4.32 4.29
N GLY A 69 -12.43 4.98 4.35
CA GLY A 69 -11.14 4.43 3.95
C GLY A 69 -10.51 3.54 5.02
N PRO A 70 -9.31 3.01 4.76
CA PRO A 70 -8.55 2.27 5.76
C PRO A 70 -7.98 3.24 6.80
N GLU A 71 -7.81 2.76 8.02
CA GLU A 71 -7.16 3.51 9.10
C GLU A 71 -5.80 2.88 9.45
N PHE A 72 -4.93 3.64 10.10
CA PHE A 72 -3.70 3.06 10.64
C PHE A 72 -4.00 2.24 11.89
N ASP A 73 -3.28 1.13 12.05
CA ASP A 73 -3.27 0.40 13.30
C ASP A 73 -2.67 1.31 14.40
N ARG A 74 -3.47 1.52 15.45
CA ARG A 74 -3.16 2.39 16.58
C ARG A 74 -2.03 1.85 17.45
N ASP A 75 -1.94 0.53 17.52
CA ASP A 75 -0.97 -0.20 18.34
C ASP A 75 0.27 -0.54 17.51
N TYR A 76 0.14 -0.81 16.21
CA TYR A 76 1.28 -1.11 15.34
C TYR A 76 1.20 -0.35 14.00
N PRO A 77 1.55 0.95 13.97
CA PRO A 77 1.44 1.77 12.77
C PRO A 77 2.46 1.34 11.70
N ARG A 78 2.05 0.42 10.83
CA ARG A 78 2.84 -0.05 9.69
C ARG A 78 2.25 0.47 8.40
N ALA A 79 3.05 1.26 7.68
CA ALA A 79 2.67 1.77 6.36
C ALA A 79 2.40 0.63 5.37
N ALA A 80 3.11 -0.50 5.47
CA ALA A 80 2.90 -1.66 4.62
C ALA A 80 1.51 -2.28 4.80
N ASP A 81 1.04 -2.38 6.04
CA ASP A 81 -0.26 -2.97 6.36
C ASP A 81 -1.40 -2.05 5.89
N TYR A 82 -1.27 -0.74 6.13
CA TYR A 82 -2.19 0.25 5.57
C TYR A 82 -2.26 0.18 4.04
N MET A 83 -1.11 0.11 3.36
CA MET A 83 -1.07 0.02 1.90
C MET A 83 -1.72 -1.26 1.37
N LYS A 84 -1.63 -2.36 2.12
CA LYS A 84 -2.32 -3.61 1.80
C LYS A 84 -3.83 -3.44 1.92
N SER A 85 -4.32 -2.93 3.05
CA SER A 85 -5.76 -2.70 3.27
C SER A 85 -6.34 -1.69 2.27
N TYR A 86 -5.59 -0.65 1.92
CA TYR A 86 -5.97 0.31 0.86
C TYR A 86 -6.18 -0.38 -0.49
N ARG A 87 -5.26 -1.26 -0.89
CA ARG A 87 -5.36 -2.01 -2.14
C ARG A 87 -6.56 -2.95 -2.12
N GLU A 88 -6.74 -3.69 -1.04
CA GLU A 88 -7.88 -4.60 -0.85
C GLU A 88 -9.22 -3.86 -0.95
N GLN A 89 -9.38 -2.74 -0.23
CA GLN A 89 -10.60 -1.93 -0.32
C GLN A 89 -10.80 -1.35 -1.73
N THR A 90 -9.74 -0.89 -2.40
CA THR A 90 -9.84 -0.38 -3.77
C THR A 90 -10.29 -1.49 -4.73
N GLU A 91 -9.79 -2.71 -4.58
CA GLU A 91 -10.20 -3.88 -5.37
C GLU A 91 -11.65 -4.29 -5.10
N GLU A 92 -12.11 -4.22 -3.85
CA GLU A 92 -13.51 -4.48 -3.48
C GLU A 92 -14.46 -3.46 -4.11
N LEU A 93 -14.12 -2.17 -4.03
CA LEU A 93 -14.89 -1.10 -4.68
C LEU A 93 -14.91 -1.28 -6.19
N HIS A 94 -13.79 -1.71 -6.76
CA HIS A 94 -13.70 -2.01 -8.18
C HIS A 94 -14.60 -3.18 -8.59
N LEU A 95 -14.58 -4.26 -7.80
CA LEU A 95 -15.43 -5.43 -8.02
C LEU A 95 -16.92 -5.06 -7.91
N LEU A 96 -17.28 -4.22 -6.93
CA LEU A 96 -18.64 -3.70 -6.78
C LEU A 96 -19.07 -2.92 -8.03
N ALA A 97 -18.22 -1.99 -8.49
CA ALA A 97 -18.48 -1.20 -9.69
C ALA A 97 -18.65 -2.10 -10.93
N LYS A 98 -17.79 -3.11 -11.11
CA LYS A 98 -17.91 -4.10 -12.19
C LYS A 98 -19.21 -4.87 -12.14
N LYS A 99 -19.63 -5.34 -10.97
CA LYS A 99 -20.90 -6.05 -10.79
C LYS A 99 -22.09 -5.14 -11.11
N LEU A 100 -22.08 -3.90 -10.63
CA LEU A 100 -23.11 -2.91 -10.96
C LEU A 100 -23.17 -2.63 -12.45
N MET A 101 -22.02 -2.48 -13.11
CA MET A 101 -21.92 -2.30 -14.56
C MET A 101 -22.56 -3.48 -15.30
N HIS A 102 -22.16 -4.73 -15.00
CA HIS A 102 -22.73 -5.92 -15.64
C HIS A 102 -24.22 -6.11 -15.41
N MET A 103 -24.76 -5.73 -14.24
CA MET A 103 -26.20 -5.82 -13.98
C MET A 103 -27.01 -4.83 -14.81
N MET A 104 -26.46 -3.65 -15.14
CA MET A 104 -27.18 -2.63 -15.90
C MET A 104 -26.95 -2.74 -17.41
N ASP A 105 -25.71 -3.00 -17.82
CA ASP A 105 -25.34 -3.24 -19.21
C ASP A 105 -24.27 -4.34 -19.27
N PRO A 106 -24.63 -5.56 -19.69
CA PRO A 106 -23.68 -6.67 -19.77
C PRO A 106 -22.59 -6.46 -20.84
N SER A 107 -22.76 -5.48 -21.75
CA SER A 107 -21.80 -5.16 -22.82
C SER A 107 -20.97 -3.90 -22.55
N ALA A 108 -21.17 -3.23 -21.42
CA ALA A 108 -20.40 -2.03 -21.08
C ALA A 108 -18.92 -2.36 -20.83
N GLY A 109 -18.03 -1.49 -21.30
CA GLY A 109 -16.59 -1.61 -21.12
C GLY A 109 -16.07 -0.79 -19.92
N GLU A 110 -15.01 -1.28 -19.27
CA GLU A 110 -14.32 -0.54 -18.20
C GLU A 110 -13.25 0.39 -18.80
N THR A 111 -13.21 1.65 -18.36
CA THR A 111 -12.13 2.59 -18.69
C THR A 111 -11.44 3.05 -17.41
N GLN A 112 -10.18 2.66 -17.22
CA GLN A 112 -9.37 3.16 -16.10
C GLN A 112 -8.67 4.45 -16.51
N VAL A 113 -9.07 5.56 -15.89
CA VAL A 113 -8.37 6.84 -16.04
C VAL A 113 -7.23 6.88 -15.03
N GLY A 114 -5.98 6.73 -15.50
CA GLY A 114 -4.78 6.96 -14.67
C GLY A 114 -3.94 5.74 -14.26
N GLY A 115 -4.20 4.54 -14.81
CA GLY A 115 -3.43 3.31 -14.48
C GLY A 115 -1.91 3.39 -14.68
N ALA A 116 -1.42 4.36 -15.47
CA ALA A 116 0.01 4.61 -15.65
C ALA A 116 0.70 5.18 -14.39
N ALA A 117 0.00 5.94 -13.54
CA ALA A 117 0.60 6.57 -12.36
C ALA A 117 0.73 5.61 -11.16
N ALA A 118 -0.23 4.69 -10.99
CA ALA A 118 -0.18 3.67 -9.94
C ALA A 118 0.89 2.60 -10.22
N ALA A 119 1.08 2.22 -11.49
CA ALA A 119 2.19 1.36 -11.90
C ALA A 119 3.57 2.05 -11.79
N ALA A 120 3.63 3.37 -11.98
CA ALA A 120 4.86 4.14 -11.79
C ALA A 120 5.26 4.26 -10.31
N ALA A 121 4.30 4.35 -9.39
CA ALA A 121 4.59 4.42 -7.94
C ALA A 121 5.14 3.10 -7.37
N THR A 122 4.68 1.94 -7.87
CA THR A 122 5.30 0.65 -7.54
C THR A 122 6.65 0.43 -8.23
N ALA A 123 6.90 1.06 -9.39
CA ALA A 123 8.21 1.04 -10.04
C ALA A 123 9.24 1.97 -9.36
N GLN A 124 8.82 3.07 -8.73
CA GLN A 124 9.72 4.03 -8.07
C GLN A 124 10.35 3.47 -6.78
N SER A 125 9.67 2.59 -6.05
CA SER A 125 10.27 1.89 -4.89
C SER A 125 11.21 0.74 -5.28
N ALA A 126 11.22 0.32 -6.55
CA ALA A 126 12.14 -0.70 -7.07
C ALA A 126 13.39 -0.11 -7.77
N ALA A 127 13.46 1.21 -7.96
CA ALA A 127 14.53 1.87 -8.69
C ALA A 127 15.80 2.19 -7.87
N GLN A 128 15.89 1.78 -6.60
CA GLN A 128 17.10 2.03 -5.78
C GLN A 128 18.26 1.06 -6.02
N ALA A 129 18.23 0.23 -7.07
CA ALA A 129 19.34 -0.67 -7.38
C ALA A 129 19.49 -0.96 -8.87
N VAL A 130 19.78 0.06 -9.70
CA VAL A 130 20.36 -0.18 -11.04
C VAL A 130 21.40 0.93 -11.31
N PRO A 131 22.64 0.60 -11.71
CA PRO A 131 23.69 1.59 -11.96
C PRO A 131 23.22 2.61 -12.99
N THR A 132 23.38 3.88 -12.64
CA THR A 132 23.04 5.05 -13.44
C THR A 132 23.79 5.02 -14.77
N MET A 133 23.11 4.60 -15.83
CA MET A 133 23.56 4.89 -17.19
C MET A 133 23.24 6.35 -17.50
N PRO A 134 24.12 7.09 -18.22
CA PRO A 134 23.82 8.45 -18.63
C PRO A 134 22.54 8.47 -19.46
N ALA A 135 21.61 9.36 -19.15
CA ALA A 135 20.30 9.46 -19.78
C ALA A 135 20.38 9.58 -21.32
N ASP A 136 21.49 10.11 -21.84
CA ASP A 136 21.80 10.20 -23.27
C ASP A 136 21.92 8.83 -23.94
N ALA A 137 22.61 7.87 -23.30
CA ALA A 137 22.77 6.53 -23.85
C ALA A 137 21.43 5.78 -23.95
N VAL A 138 20.52 6.03 -23.01
CA VAL A 138 19.17 5.44 -23.02
C VAL A 138 18.32 6.01 -24.16
N ALA A 139 18.39 7.33 -24.37
CA ALA A 139 17.69 8.00 -25.47
C ALA A 139 18.20 7.51 -26.84
N GLU A 140 19.51 7.34 -26.98
CA GLU A 140 20.11 6.82 -28.21
C GLU A 140 19.76 5.35 -28.46
N ILE A 141 19.80 4.49 -27.44
CA ILE A 141 19.41 3.07 -27.58
C ILE A 141 17.94 2.95 -27.99
N GLN A 142 17.05 3.78 -27.45
CA GLN A 142 15.63 3.81 -27.86
C GLN A 142 15.48 4.24 -29.32
N LYS A 143 16.25 5.22 -29.78
CA LYS A 143 16.27 5.65 -31.19
C LYS A 143 16.76 4.54 -32.12
N TYR A 144 17.82 3.83 -31.75
CA TYR A 144 18.31 2.70 -32.55
C TYR A 144 17.32 1.53 -32.55
N LYS A 145 16.56 1.32 -31.47
CA LYS A 145 15.54 0.27 -31.41
C LYS A 145 14.36 0.60 -32.33
N ALA A 146 13.91 1.85 -32.35
CA ALA A 146 12.88 2.29 -33.29
C ALA A 146 13.30 2.12 -34.77
N LEU A 147 14.59 2.32 -35.09
CA LEU A 147 15.13 2.12 -36.45
C LEU A 147 15.23 0.63 -36.83
N LEU A 148 15.54 -0.24 -35.87
CA LEU A 148 15.50 -1.69 -36.06
C LEU A 148 14.06 -2.18 -36.28
N ASP A 149 13.11 -1.68 -35.49
CA ASP A 149 11.69 -2.03 -35.64
C ASP A 149 11.08 -1.49 -36.93
N ALA A 150 11.61 -0.38 -37.46
CA ALA A 150 11.28 0.14 -38.77
C ALA A 150 11.94 -0.63 -39.93
N GLY A 151 12.78 -1.63 -39.64
CA GLY A 151 13.49 -2.43 -40.65
C GLY A 151 14.59 -1.67 -41.39
N VAL A 152 14.97 -0.47 -40.93
CA VAL A 152 16.03 0.37 -41.51
C VAL A 152 17.42 -0.08 -41.05
N LEU A 153 17.49 -0.72 -39.87
CA LEU A 153 18.71 -1.21 -39.27
C LEU A 153 18.62 -2.72 -39.02
N THR A 154 19.70 -3.46 -39.25
CA THR A 154 19.76 -4.89 -38.95
C THR A 154 20.10 -5.13 -37.47
N GLU A 155 19.77 -6.32 -36.95
CA GLU A 155 20.02 -6.67 -35.53
C GLU A 155 21.51 -6.60 -35.16
N GLU A 156 22.40 -6.91 -36.12
CA GLU A 156 23.85 -6.84 -35.95
C GLU A 156 24.34 -5.40 -35.78
N GLU A 157 23.79 -4.45 -36.55
CA GLU A 157 24.15 -3.03 -36.47
C GLU A 157 23.62 -2.39 -35.18
N PHE A 158 22.43 -2.80 -34.72
CA PHE A 158 21.86 -2.35 -33.46
C PHE A 158 22.71 -2.80 -32.27
N THR A 159 23.11 -4.07 -32.25
CA THR A 159 23.93 -4.61 -31.16
C THR A 159 25.33 -4.02 -31.15
N ALA A 160 25.93 -3.77 -32.31
CA ALA A 160 27.22 -3.08 -32.42
C ALA A 160 27.15 -1.63 -31.90
N LYS A 161 26.15 -0.84 -32.32
CA LYS A 161 25.97 0.53 -31.83
C LYS A 161 25.61 0.59 -30.35
N LYS A 162 24.80 -0.35 -29.86
CA LYS A 162 24.48 -0.49 -28.44
C LYS A 162 25.74 -0.80 -27.62
N ARG A 163 26.60 -1.71 -28.08
CA ARG A 163 27.88 -2.01 -27.42
C ARG A 163 28.84 -0.83 -27.43
N GLN A 164 28.95 -0.13 -28.56
CA GLN A 164 29.75 1.09 -28.68
C GLN A 164 29.28 2.18 -27.71
N LEU A 165 27.97 2.38 -27.58
CA LEU A 165 27.38 3.34 -26.64
C LEU A 165 27.58 2.95 -25.17
N LEU A 166 27.63 1.65 -24.90
CA LEU A 166 27.87 1.11 -23.57
C LEU A 166 29.36 0.96 -23.24
N GLY A 167 30.25 1.18 -24.22
CA GLY A 167 31.71 1.08 -24.07
C GLY A 167 32.22 -0.34 -23.78
N ILE A 168 31.54 -1.38 -24.29
CA ILE A 168 31.85 -2.80 -24.05
C ILE A 168 32.21 -3.52 -25.35
#